data_AF-A0A9D6U374-F1
#
_entry.id   AF-A0A9D6U374-F1
#
_cell.length_a   1.000
_cell.length_b   1.000
_cell.length_c   1.000
_cell.angle_alpha   90.00
_cell.angle_beta   90.00
_cell.angle_gamma   90.00
#
_symmetry.space_group_name_H-M   'P 1'
#
loop_
_entity.id
_entity.type
_entity.pdbx_description
1 polymer ?
#
loop_
_entity_poly.entity_id
_entity_poly.type
_entity_poly.pdbx_seq_one_letter_code
_entity_poly.pdbx_strand_id
1 'polypeptide(L)'
;MFDAKSKSVDHWADKILSDCIGEELPPCQAACPLDIRVREKLRLMQEGKMAAAMEVLLERCPFPGILGRICSHPCETSCTRGSLEAPIAIAALKRYVADLDPEAVLRVAPGPSRPEGVAVVGGGPAGLMAAYELRLLGYRVTLFEAESVLGGALRFYIPVFRLPREVLDRELAVLDKLGVEVLLRTRVGRDVPLEELRRDYAAVFLALGAHKSLSLQVPGEDLTGVIDGLSFLRAFNTGQPHPVGKRVAVIGGGNTALDAARTAWRSGAQEVHLFYRRTSDLMPALPSEVDEARLEGVQFHFLAMPVRILGESRVQGLLLQKTALGEPDADGRLCPLPVLP
;
A
#
# COMPACT_ATOMS: atom_id res chain seq x y z
N MET A 1 -1.41 6.21 66.55
CA MET A 1 -2.07 5.72 65.33
C MET A 1 -2.71 6.94 64.66
N PHE A 2 -1.90 7.73 63.95
CA PHE A 2 -2.37 8.90 63.20
C PHE A 2 -2.48 8.46 61.74
N ASP A 3 -3.72 8.36 61.27
CA ASP A 3 -4.10 7.93 59.94
C ASP A 3 -3.67 9.00 58.93
N ALA A 4 -2.55 8.75 58.24
CA ALA A 4 -2.06 9.58 57.15
C ALA A 4 -2.87 9.28 55.88
N LYS A 5 -4.14 9.72 55.85
CA LYS A 5 -4.85 9.89 54.58
C LYS A 5 -4.37 11.19 53.94
N SER A 6 -3.23 11.14 53.27
CA SER A 6 -2.87 12.15 52.28
C SER A 6 -3.88 12.05 51.14
N LYS A 7 -4.92 12.89 51.18
CA LYS A 7 -5.67 13.23 49.98
C LYS A 7 -4.68 13.90 49.04
N SER A 8 -4.27 13.22 47.96
CA SER A 8 -3.61 13.90 46.85
C SER A 8 -4.62 14.93 46.35
N VAL A 9 -4.28 16.20 46.53
CA VAL A 9 -4.99 17.27 45.82
C VAL A 9 -4.50 17.11 44.39
N ASP A 10 -5.29 16.47 43.53
CA ASP A 10 -5.05 16.52 42.09
C ASP A 10 -4.96 18.00 41.73
N HIS A 11 -3.74 18.46 41.42
CA HIS A 11 -3.50 19.88 41.24
C HIS A 11 -4.27 20.29 39.98
N TRP A 12 -5.13 21.31 40.08
CA TRP A 12 -5.92 21.79 38.94
C TRP A 12 -5.04 22.13 37.73
N ALA A 13 -3.78 22.52 37.98
CA ALA A 13 -2.79 22.74 36.95
C ALA A 13 -2.34 21.43 36.28
N ASP A 14 -2.17 20.32 37.02
CA ASP A 14 -1.84 19.02 36.45
C ASP A 14 -2.93 18.55 35.50
N LYS A 15 -4.21 18.78 35.85
CA LYS A 15 -5.35 18.49 34.96
C LYS A 15 -5.33 19.34 33.68
N ILE A 16 -4.95 20.62 33.76
CA ILE A 16 -4.81 21.47 32.57
C ILE A 16 -3.60 21.03 31.73
N LEU A 17 -2.49 20.70 32.36
CA LEU A 17 -1.27 20.26 31.69
C LEU A 17 -1.48 18.89 31.01
N SER A 18 -2.17 17.94 31.66
CA SER A 18 -2.45 16.61 31.13
C SER A 18 -3.59 16.59 30.11
N ASP A 19 -4.71 17.27 30.39
CA ASP A 19 -5.95 17.11 29.62
C ASP A 19 -6.14 18.21 28.56
N CYS A 20 -5.59 19.42 28.77
CA CYS A 20 -5.83 20.58 27.91
C CYS A 20 -4.63 20.93 27.01
N ILE A 21 -3.42 20.90 27.55
CA ILE A 21 -2.21 21.16 26.75
C ILE A 21 -1.78 19.89 26.02
N GLY A 22 -1.82 18.74 26.70
CA GLY A 22 -1.59 17.42 26.13
C GLY A 22 -0.18 17.23 25.56
N GLU A 23 0.37 16.02 25.67
CA GLU A 23 1.56 15.61 24.91
C GLU A 23 1.17 15.01 23.54
N GLU A 24 -0.04 15.32 23.06
CA GLU A 24 -0.58 14.70 21.85
C GLU A 24 0.21 15.11 20.62
N LEU A 25 0.60 14.09 19.84
CA LEU A 25 1.29 14.28 18.59
C LEU A 25 0.43 15.09 17.62
N PRO A 26 1.05 15.89 16.72
CA PRO A 26 0.32 16.52 15.63
C PRO A 26 -0.58 15.50 14.91
N PRO A 27 -1.84 15.82 14.56
CA PRO A 27 -2.76 14.85 13.95
C PRO A 27 -2.21 14.15 12.70
N CYS A 28 -1.40 14.87 11.89
CA CYS A 28 -0.74 14.29 10.73
C CYS A 28 0.35 13.26 11.07
N GLN A 29 1.03 13.41 12.21
CA GLN A 29 2.01 12.43 12.72
C GLN A 29 1.28 11.26 13.39
N ALA A 30 0.31 11.54 14.26
CA ALA A 30 -0.51 10.52 14.93
C ALA A 30 -1.21 9.58 13.93
N ALA A 31 -1.69 10.11 12.80
CA ALA A 31 -2.34 9.33 11.75
C ALA A 31 -1.36 8.58 10.83
N CYS A 32 -0.06 8.88 10.89
CA CYS A 32 0.93 8.23 10.05
C CYS A 32 1.33 6.87 10.66
N PRO A 33 1.14 5.74 9.95
CA PRO A 33 1.54 4.43 10.47
C PRO A 33 3.05 4.27 10.74
N LEU A 34 3.87 5.16 10.16
CA LEU A 34 5.31 5.19 10.37
C LEU A 34 5.74 6.24 11.40
N ASP A 35 4.79 6.97 12.03
CA ASP A 35 5.10 8.02 13.00
C ASP A 35 6.12 9.06 12.46
N ILE A 36 5.95 9.45 11.19
CA ILE A 36 6.83 10.43 10.56
C ILE A 36 6.57 11.80 11.21
N ARG A 37 7.65 12.49 11.61
CA ARG A 37 7.63 13.85 12.17
C ARG A 37 7.29 14.91 11.11
N VAL A 38 6.05 14.91 10.62
CA VAL A 38 5.60 15.71 9.47
C VAL A 38 5.83 17.21 9.68
N ARG A 39 5.47 17.77 10.85
CA ARG A 39 5.62 19.21 11.10
C ARG A 39 7.07 19.67 11.04
N GLU A 40 7.97 18.90 11.64
CA GLU A 40 9.40 19.19 11.64
C GLU A 40 9.99 19.12 10.23
N LYS A 41 9.66 18.05 9.48
CA LYS A 41 10.02 17.94 8.06
C LYS A 41 9.56 19.18 7.27
N LEU A 42 8.30 19.57 7.40
CA LEU A 42 7.74 20.73 6.69
C LEU A 42 8.40 22.06 7.09
N ARG A 43 8.73 22.23 8.37
CA ARG A 43 9.45 23.41 8.86
C ARG A 43 10.85 23.49 8.26
N LEU A 44 11.59 22.37 8.22
CA LEU A 44 12.91 22.32 7.59
C LEU A 44 12.84 22.65 6.10
N MET A 45 11.82 22.14 5.39
CA MET A 45 11.56 22.51 3.99
C MET A 45 11.29 24.02 3.83
N GLN A 46 10.48 24.61 4.72
CA GLN A 46 10.20 26.06 4.71
C GLN A 46 11.47 26.90 4.93
N GLU A 47 12.39 26.41 5.76
CA GLU A 47 13.69 27.03 6.03
C GLU A 47 14.72 26.77 4.91
N GLY A 48 14.34 26.08 3.82
CA GLY A 48 15.24 25.73 2.70
C GLY A 48 16.19 24.57 3.00
N LYS A 49 16.07 23.91 4.15
CA LYS A 49 16.96 22.84 4.63
C LYS A 49 16.51 21.46 4.13
N MET A 50 16.54 21.25 2.81
CA MET A 50 16.01 20.03 2.18
C MET A 50 16.74 18.75 2.61
N ALA A 51 18.07 18.80 2.80
CA ALA A 51 18.84 17.65 3.28
C ALA A 51 18.42 17.21 4.69
N ALA A 52 18.29 18.17 5.62
CA ALA A 52 17.81 17.88 6.98
C ALA A 52 16.35 17.37 6.96
N ALA A 53 15.49 17.89 6.08
CA ALA A 53 14.14 17.37 5.92
C ALA A 53 14.14 15.91 5.42
N MET A 54 15.08 15.54 4.55
CA MET A 54 15.27 14.15 4.10
C MET A 54 15.77 13.26 5.24
N GLU A 55 16.71 13.72 6.07
CA GLU A 55 17.18 12.98 7.25
C GLU A 55 16.03 12.64 8.20
N VAL A 56 15.20 13.64 8.56
CA VAL A 56 14.00 13.43 9.40
C VAL A 56 13.03 12.40 8.79
N LEU A 57 12.92 12.36 7.46
CA LEU A 57 12.08 11.38 6.78
C LEU A 57 12.68 9.97 6.85
N LEU A 58 13.99 9.84 6.62
CA LEU A 58 14.70 8.55 6.58
C LEU A 58 14.77 7.86 7.94
N GLU A 59 14.62 8.59 9.05
CA GLU A 59 14.52 8.01 10.40
C GLU A 59 13.42 6.96 10.55
N ARG A 60 12.32 7.11 9.80
CA ARG A 60 11.13 6.25 9.90
C ARG A 60 10.73 5.60 8.58
N CYS A 61 11.21 6.14 7.46
CA CYS A 61 10.74 5.78 6.13
C CYS A 61 11.95 5.50 5.22
N PRO A 62 12.41 4.23 5.13
CA PRO A 62 13.53 3.86 4.26
C PRO A 62 13.20 3.90 2.76
N PHE A 63 11.91 4.00 2.40
CA PHE A 63 11.41 3.98 1.02
C PHE A 63 10.59 5.24 0.68
N PRO A 64 11.15 6.45 0.84
CA PRO A 64 10.41 7.71 0.73
C PRO A 64 9.92 8.05 -0.68
N GLY A 65 10.66 7.66 -1.71
CA GLY A 65 10.34 7.79 -3.12
C GLY A 65 9.20 6.86 -3.55
N ILE A 66 9.17 5.62 -3.05
CA ILE A 66 8.04 4.71 -3.20
C ILE A 66 6.81 5.30 -2.49
N LEU A 67 6.90 5.59 -1.19
CA LEU A 67 5.76 6.10 -0.41
C LEU A 67 5.32 7.50 -0.82
N GLY A 68 6.19 8.31 -1.44
CA GLY A 68 5.79 9.59 -2.02
C GLY A 68 4.84 9.45 -3.22
N ARG A 69 4.79 8.26 -3.83
CA ARG A 69 3.98 7.98 -5.03
C ARG A 69 2.72 7.17 -4.74
N ILE A 70 2.79 6.22 -3.82
CA ILE A 70 1.71 5.22 -3.63
C ILE A 70 1.08 5.22 -2.22
N CYS A 71 1.47 6.15 -1.34
CA CYS A 71 0.94 6.19 0.02
C CYS A 71 -0.54 6.59 0.04
N SER A 72 -1.32 5.95 0.92
CA SER A 72 -2.72 6.30 1.21
C SER A 72 -2.90 7.61 2.00
N HIS A 73 -1.79 8.25 2.39
CA HIS A 73 -1.71 9.58 2.99
C HIS A 73 -2.75 9.89 4.09
N PRO A 74 -2.94 9.02 5.12
CA PRO A 74 -3.86 9.29 6.23
C PRO A 74 -3.50 10.58 7.00
N CYS A 75 -2.22 10.97 6.97
CA CYS A 75 -1.73 12.23 7.50
C CYS A 75 -2.37 13.48 6.86
N GLU A 76 -2.84 13.39 5.62
CA GLU A 76 -3.57 14.47 4.93
C GLU A 76 -5.05 14.46 5.32
N THR A 77 -5.67 13.28 5.45
CA THR A 77 -7.04 13.13 5.95
C THR A 77 -7.20 13.72 7.36
N SER A 78 -6.23 13.48 8.25
CA SER A 78 -6.22 14.03 9.61
C SER A 78 -5.63 15.43 9.70
N CYS A 79 -5.28 16.08 8.58
CA CYS A 79 -4.64 17.39 8.61
C CYS A 79 -5.64 18.47 9.07
N THR A 80 -5.31 19.17 10.15
CA THR A 80 -6.16 20.25 10.70
C THR A 80 -6.36 21.42 9.73
N ARG A 81 -5.49 21.59 8.72
CA ARG A 81 -5.70 22.60 7.68
C ARG A 81 -6.94 22.31 6.83
N GLY A 82 -7.35 21.05 6.72
CA GLY A 82 -8.54 20.64 5.98
C GLY A 82 -9.86 21.17 6.55
N SER A 83 -9.91 21.62 7.81
CA SER A 83 -11.09 22.30 8.36
C SER A 83 -11.16 23.79 8.02
N LEU A 84 -10.07 24.37 7.53
CA LEU A 84 -9.99 25.78 7.11
C LEU A 84 -10.09 25.88 5.59
N GLU A 85 -9.26 25.11 4.88
CA GLU A 85 -9.16 25.08 3.41
C GLU A 85 -8.84 23.65 2.96
N ALA A 86 -7.77 23.44 2.19
CA ALA A 86 -7.28 22.14 1.78
C ALA A 86 -6.21 21.59 2.75
N PRO A 87 -6.13 20.27 2.94
CA PRO A 87 -5.02 19.66 3.65
C PRO A 87 -3.69 19.95 2.93
N ILE A 88 -2.59 19.90 3.69
CA ILE A 88 -1.26 20.01 3.10
C ILE A 88 -0.97 18.74 2.28
N ALA A 89 -0.44 18.89 1.08
CA ALA A 89 -0.02 17.77 0.21
C ALA A 89 1.27 17.10 0.74
N ILE A 90 1.19 16.49 1.92
CA ILE A 90 2.31 15.88 2.66
C ILE A 90 2.99 14.76 1.85
N ALA A 91 2.23 13.96 1.12
CA ALA A 91 2.74 12.88 0.26
C ALA A 91 3.47 13.44 -0.96
N ALA A 92 2.93 14.47 -1.62
CA ALA A 92 3.61 15.15 -2.72
C ALA A 92 4.91 15.81 -2.26
N LEU A 93 4.91 16.46 -1.08
CA LEU A 93 6.11 17.04 -0.48
C LEU A 93 7.13 15.97 -0.06
N LYS A 94 6.68 14.78 0.37
CA LYS A 94 7.55 13.62 0.61
C LYS A 94 8.24 13.18 -0.68
N ARG A 95 7.46 13.03 -1.75
CA ARG A 95 8.00 12.71 -3.08
C ARG A 95 9.00 13.76 -3.55
N TYR A 96 8.67 15.03 -3.42
CA TYR A 96 9.54 16.13 -3.82
C TYR A 96 10.90 16.06 -3.13
N VAL A 97 10.94 15.89 -1.81
CA VAL A 97 12.21 15.76 -1.06
C VAL A 97 12.99 14.51 -1.48
N ALA A 98 12.31 13.38 -1.66
CA ALA A 98 12.95 12.14 -2.11
C ALA A 98 13.53 12.25 -3.54
N ASP A 99 12.85 12.97 -4.42
CA ASP A 99 13.27 13.16 -5.81
C ASP A 99 14.45 14.18 -5.92
N LEU A 100 14.64 15.07 -4.95
CA LEU A 100 15.78 16.01 -4.90
C LEU A 100 17.10 15.32 -4.55
N ASP A 101 17.07 14.31 -3.68
CA ASP A 101 18.25 13.54 -3.28
C ASP A 101 17.94 12.04 -3.24
N PRO A 102 17.80 11.40 -4.42
CA PRO A 102 17.40 9.99 -4.50
C PRO A 102 18.41 9.02 -3.89
N GLU A 103 19.67 9.42 -3.79
CA GLU A 103 20.76 8.60 -3.26
C GLU A 103 20.87 8.68 -1.73
N ALA A 104 20.12 9.57 -1.08
CA ALA A 104 20.12 9.70 0.38
C ALA A 104 19.71 8.39 1.08
N VAL A 105 18.83 7.59 0.47
CA VAL A 105 18.43 6.26 0.99
C VAL A 105 19.60 5.29 1.13
N LEU A 106 20.69 5.49 0.37
CA LEU A 106 21.89 4.65 0.41
C LEU A 106 22.92 5.13 1.45
N ARG A 107 22.69 6.27 2.11
CA ARG A 107 23.55 6.82 3.17
C ARG A 107 23.25 6.17 4.51
N VAL A 108 23.29 4.84 4.52
CA VAL A 108 23.00 4.02 5.68
C VAL A 108 24.11 3.00 5.89
N ALA A 109 24.34 2.63 7.14
CA ALA A 109 25.25 1.58 7.54
C ALA A 109 24.49 0.59 8.43
N PRO A 110 24.82 -0.72 8.37
CA PRO A 110 24.24 -1.68 9.29
C PRO A 110 24.69 -1.39 10.72
N GLY A 111 23.90 -1.88 11.68
CA GLY A 111 24.27 -1.81 13.09
C GLY A 111 25.45 -2.70 13.46
N PRO A 112 25.93 -2.61 14.71
CA PRO A 112 27.01 -3.45 15.22
C PRO A 112 26.70 -4.94 15.02
N SER A 113 27.63 -5.66 14.40
CA SER A 113 27.43 -7.06 13.99
C SER A 113 26.99 -7.94 15.16
N ARG A 114 25.95 -8.73 14.92
CA ARG A 114 25.46 -9.79 15.82
C ARG A 114 25.74 -11.18 15.25
N PRO A 115 25.97 -12.19 16.10
CA PRO A 115 26.19 -13.55 15.64
C PRO A 115 24.91 -14.21 15.09
N GLU A 116 23.73 -13.82 15.56
CA GLU A 116 22.48 -14.44 15.16
C GLU A 116 22.08 -14.09 13.71
N GLY A 117 21.59 -15.10 12.99
CA GLY A 117 21.00 -14.96 11.67
C GLY A 117 19.47 -14.99 11.72
N VAL A 118 18.83 -14.19 10.88
CA VAL A 118 17.37 -14.15 10.70
C VAL A 118 17.01 -14.42 9.25
N ALA A 119 16.09 -15.37 9.03
CA ALA A 119 15.52 -15.63 7.71
C ALA A 119 14.28 -14.74 7.50
N VAL A 120 14.21 -14.05 6.36
CA VAL A 120 13.04 -13.27 5.94
C VAL A 120 12.46 -13.95 4.70
N VAL A 121 11.19 -14.35 4.74
CA VAL A 121 10.54 -15.06 3.63
C VAL A 121 9.55 -14.14 2.93
N GLY A 122 9.89 -13.70 1.71
CA GLY A 122 9.12 -12.80 0.88
C GLY A 122 9.80 -11.44 0.72
N GLY A 123 10.08 -11.04 -0.51
CA GLY A 123 10.70 -9.77 -0.91
C GLY A 123 9.70 -8.66 -1.21
N GLY A 124 8.50 -8.70 -0.61
CA GLY A 124 7.51 -7.63 -0.64
C GLY A 124 7.70 -6.60 0.48
N PRO A 125 6.88 -5.53 0.56
CA PRO A 125 7.06 -4.40 1.48
C PRO A 125 7.38 -4.79 2.93
N ALA A 126 6.66 -5.76 3.49
CA ALA A 126 6.86 -6.20 4.87
C ALA A 126 8.23 -6.87 5.07
N GLY A 127 8.65 -7.76 4.16
CA GLY A 127 9.94 -8.42 4.24
C GLY A 127 11.11 -7.47 3.96
N LEU A 128 10.95 -6.54 3.03
CA LEU A 128 11.94 -5.50 2.74
C LEU A 128 12.15 -4.60 3.98
N MET A 129 11.08 -4.16 4.64
CA MET A 129 11.16 -3.39 5.87
C MET A 129 11.79 -4.19 7.02
N ALA A 130 11.38 -5.45 7.19
CA ALA A 130 11.96 -6.32 8.22
C ALA A 130 13.46 -6.53 8.01
N ALA A 131 13.89 -6.80 6.77
CA ALA A 131 15.29 -6.97 6.44
C ALA A 131 16.09 -5.68 6.71
N TYR A 132 15.56 -4.52 6.31
CA TYR A 132 16.16 -3.21 6.59
C TYR A 132 16.38 -3.00 8.09
N GLU A 133 15.33 -3.12 8.90
CA GLU A 133 15.39 -2.91 10.35
C GLU A 133 16.32 -3.91 11.06
N LEU A 134 16.25 -5.19 10.69
CA LEU A 134 17.11 -6.23 11.26
C LEU A 134 18.60 -5.96 10.98
N ARG A 135 18.93 -5.43 9.80
CA ARG A 135 20.31 -5.02 9.48
C ARG A 135 20.74 -3.79 10.28
N LEU A 136 19.86 -2.82 10.52
CA LEU A 136 20.14 -1.70 11.43
C LEU A 136 20.35 -2.15 12.88
N LEU A 137 19.69 -3.22 13.30
CA LEU A 137 19.92 -3.86 14.60
C LEU A 137 21.18 -4.76 14.65
N GLY A 138 21.83 -4.97 13.50
CA GLY A 138 23.10 -5.70 13.38
C GLY A 138 22.99 -7.20 13.08
N TYR A 139 21.78 -7.75 12.95
CA TYR A 139 21.56 -9.17 12.65
C TYR A 139 22.00 -9.53 11.24
N ARG A 140 22.52 -10.75 11.03
CA ARG A 140 22.71 -11.28 9.67
C ARG A 140 21.33 -11.63 9.09
N VAL A 141 21.05 -11.21 7.86
CA VAL A 141 19.73 -11.41 7.24
C VAL A 141 19.89 -12.13 5.91
N THR A 142 19.18 -13.23 5.75
CA THR A 142 18.98 -13.90 4.45
C THR A 142 17.51 -13.74 4.06
N LEU A 143 17.25 -13.14 2.91
CA LEU A 143 15.93 -12.90 2.35
C LEU A 143 15.65 -13.91 1.23
N PHE A 144 14.62 -14.73 1.40
CA PHE A 144 14.16 -15.71 0.43
C PHE A 144 12.98 -15.16 -0.37
N GLU A 145 13.10 -15.08 -1.69
CA GLU A 145 12.05 -14.59 -2.59
C GLU A 145 11.76 -15.66 -3.65
N ALA A 146 10.48 -16.01 -3.81
CA ALA A 146 10.03 -17.02 -4.76
C ALA A 146 10.15 -16.53 -6.22
N GLU A 147 10.11 -15.23 -6.44
CA GLU A 147 10.20 -14.58 -7.74
C GLU A 147 11.65 -14.29 -8.16
N SER A 148 11.85 -13.91 -9.42
CA SER A 148 13.18 -13.57 -9.95
C SER A 148 13.66 -12.16 -9.59
N VAL A 149 12.87 -11.38 -8.86
CA VAL A 149 13.11 -9.97 -8.53
C VAL A 149 12.36 -9.59 -7.26
N LEU A 150 12.92 -8.65 -6.49
CA LEU A 150 12.29 -8.09 -5.30
C LEU A 150 11.19 -7.08 -5.62
N GLY A 151 10.36 -6.79 -4.61
CA GLY A 151 9.33 -5.74 -4.63
C GLY A 151 7.93 -6.25 -4.37
N GLY A 152 7.67 -7.55 -4.55
CA GLY A 152 6.34 -8.15 -4.34
C GLY A 152 5.22 -7.35 -5.02
N ALA A 153 4.19 -6.97 -4.26
CA ALA A 153 3.06 -6.18 -4.78
C ALA A 153 3.48 -4.85 -5.45
N LEU A 154 4.54 -4.20 -4.97
CA LEU A 154 5.06 -2.95 -5.57
C LEU A 154 5.49 -3.15 -7.02
N ARG A 155 6.04 -4.33 -7.33
CA ARG A 155 6.50 -4.67 -8.68
C ARG A 155 5.40 -5.30 -9.52
N PHE A 156 4.71 -6.28 -8.97
CA PHE A 156 3.82 -7.12 -9.76
C PHE A 156 2.42 -6.53 -9.94
N TYR A 157 1.94 -5.69 -9.03
CA TYR A 157 0.54 -5.23 -9.07
C TYR A 157 0.42 -3.73 -9.30
N ILE A 158 1.33 -2.92 -8.75
CA ILE A 158 1.30 -1.47 -8.97
C ILE A 158 1.87 -1.16 -10.36
N PRO A 159 1.09 -0.49 -11.24
CA PRO A 159 1.54 -0.13 -12.58
C PRO A 159 2.72 0.83 -12.59
N VAL A 160 3.55 0.73 -13.63
CA VAL A 160 4.74 1.58 -13.83
C VAL A 160 4.44 3.09 -13.91
N PHE A 161 3.24 3.47 -14.36
CA PHE A 161 2.83 4.87 -14.42
C PHE A 161 2.52 5.48 -13.04
N ARG A 162 2.26 4.64 -12.02
CA ARG A 162 2.12 5.07 -10.62
C ARG A 162 3.45 4.95 -9.87
N LEU A 163 4.16 3.84 -10.07
CA LEU A 163 5.44 3.58 -9.43
C LEU A 163 6.51 3.20 -10.48
N PRO A 164 7.34 4.16 -10.92
CA PRO A 164 8.43 3.91 -11.86
C PRO A 164 9.39 2.85 -11.34
N ARG A 165 9.88 1.97 -12.21
CA ARG A 165 10.74 0.84 -11.83
C ARG A 165 12.09 1.31 -11.35
N GLU A 166 12.59 2.40 -11.92
CA GLU A 166 13.87 3.01 -11.54
C GLU A 166 13.84 3.55 -10.10
N VAL A 167 12.70 4.07 -9.65
CA VAL A 167 12.51 4.51 -8.26
C VAL A 167 12.47 3.31 -7.33
N LEU A 168 11.72 2.28 -7.69
CA LEU A 168 11.66 1.03 -6.93
C LEU A 168 13.05 0.40 -6.81
N ASP A 169 13.73 0.16 -7.93
CA ASP A 169 15.04 -0.50 -7.97
C ASP A 169 16.10 0.27 -7.18
N ARG A 170 16.13 1.61 -7.30
CA ARG A 170 17.04 2.45 -6.52
C ARG A 170 16.83 2.29 -5.02
N GLU A 171 15.59 2.40 -4.55
CA GLU A 171 15.33 2.33 -3.12
C GLU A 171 15.54 0.92 -2.56
N LEU A 172 15.31 -0.14 -3.36
CA LEU A 172 15.61 -1.50 -2.92
C LEU A 172 17.11 -1.81 -2.86
N ALA A 173 17.96 -1.04 -3.56
CA ALA A 173 19.42 -1.18 -3.49
C ALA A 173 19.98 -0.90 -2.09
N VAL A 174 19.20 -0.25 -1.21
CA VAL A 174 19.57 -0.08 0.21
C VAL A 174 19.81 -1.42 0.91
N LEU A 175 19.14 -2.49 0.49
CA LEU A 175 19.30 -3.82 1.10
C LEU A 175 20.68 -4.42 0.79
N ASP A 176 21.16 -4.24 -0.45
CA ASP A 176 22.52 -4.61 -0.83
C ASP A 176 23.55 -3.77 -0.05
N LYS A 177 23.30 -2.45 0.06
CA LYS A 177 24.14 -1.54 0.86
C LYS A 177 24.24 -1.97 2.34
N LEU A 178 23.16 -2.51 2.89
CA LEU A 178 23.13 -3.05 4.25
C LEU A 178 23.70 -4.47 4.37
N GLY A 179 24.02 -5.14 3.26
CA GLY A 179 24.55 -6.50 3.23
C GLY A 179 23.50 -7.55 3.56
N VAL A 180 22.26 -7.38 3.08
CA VAL A 180 21.25 -8.45 3.10
C VAL A 180 21.62 -9.48 2.03
N GLU A 181 21.70 -10.75 2.41
CA GLU A 181 21.84 -11.84 1.44
C GLU A 181 20.47 -12.11 0.81
N VAL A 182 20.37 -12.05 -0.52
CA VAL A 182 19.09 -12.23 -1.23
C VAL A 182 19.12 -13.49 -2.08
N LEU A 183 18.23 -14.44 -1.78
CA LEU A 183 18.04 -15.68 -2.51
C LEU A 183 16.73 -15.60 -3.32
N LEU A 184 16.87 -15.18 -4.58
CA LEU A 184 15.77 -15.12 -5.55
C LEU A 184 15.41 -16.53 -6.05
N ARG A 185 14.23 -16.65 -6.68
CA ARG A 185 13.71 -17.93 -7.22
C ARG A 185 13.69 -19.07 -6.21
N THR A 186 13.53 -18.75 -4.93
CA THR A 186 13.58 -19.70 -3.82
C THR A 186 12.25 -19.67 -3.08
N ARG A 187 11.39 -20.65 -3.34
CA ARG A 187 10.09 -20.80 -2.68
C ARG A 187 10.23 -21.65 -1.43
N VAL A 188 10.19 -21.00 -0.27
CA VAL A 188 10.10 -21.69 1.03
C VAL A 188 8.82 -22.55 1.08
N GLY A 189 8.95 -23.77 1.58
CA GLY A 189 7.93 -24.83 1.56
C GLY A 189 7.97 -25.73 0.31
N ARG A 190 8.75 -25.38 -0.73
CA ARG A 190 8.98 -26.24 -1.91
C ARG A 190 10.45 -26.49 -2.15
N ASP A 191 11.23 -25.42 -2.28
CA ASP A 191 12.66 -25.47 -2.60
C ASP A 191 13.50 -25.55 -1.32
N VAL A 192 13.03 -24.91 -0.24
CA VAL A 192 13.62 -24.98 1.12
C VAL A 192 12.51 -25.26 2.14
N PRO A 193 12.57 -26.37 2.91
CA PRO A 193 11.58 -26.66 3.95
C PRO A 193 11.58 -25.60 5.07
N LEU A 194 10.43 -25.32 5.68
CA LEU A 194 10.35 -24.35 6.77
C LEU A 194 11.12 -24.82 8.01
N GLU A 195 11.14 -26.14 8.25
CA GLU A 195 11.84 -26.79 9.35
C GLU A 195 13.35 -26.56 9.29
N GLU A 196 13.91 -26.50 8.09
CA GLU A 196 15.32 -26.17 7.86
C GLU A 196 15.62 -24.74 8.30
N LEU A 197 14.80 -23.78 7.87
CA LEU A 197 14.96 -22.39 8.30
C LEU A 197 14.83 -22.22 9.81
N ARG A 198 13.93 -22.97 10.46
CA ARG A 198 13.76 -22.94 11.92
C ARG A 198 14.95 -23.53 12.68
N ARG A 199 15.71 -24.44 12.06
CA ARG A 199 16.91 -25.04 12.64
C ARG A 199 18.13 -24.13 12.46
N ASP A 200 18.25 -23.53 11.28
CA ASP A 200 19.48 -22.87 10.85
C ASP A 200 19.52 -21.37 11.18
N TYR A 201 18.36 -20.76 11.48
CA TYR A 201 18.24 -19.35 11.85
C TYR A 201 17.66 -19.18 13.26
N ALA A 202 18.05 -18.09 13.93
CA ALA A 202 17.54 -17.75 15.26
C ALA A 202 16.07 -17.32 15.22
N ALA A 203 15.62 -16.76 14.10
CA ALA A 203 14.23 -16.39 13.86
C ALA A 203 13.89 -16.47 12.38
N VAL A 204 12.60 -16.65 12.08
CA VAL A 204 12.04 -16.64 10.73
C VAL A 204 10.88 -15.64 10.68
N PHE A 205 10.96 -14.67 9.78
CA PHE A 205 9.90 -13.69 9.52
C PHE A 205 9.17 -14.04 8.22
N LEU A 206 7.88 -14.36 8.31
CA LEU A 206 7.05 -14.75 7.16
C LEU A 206 6.30 -13.53 6.60
N ALA A 207 6.72 -13.06 5.43
CA ALA A 207 6.17 -11.90 4.72
C ALA A 207 5.55 -12.31 3.36
N LEU A 208 4.69 -13.33 3.38
CA LEU A 208 4.23 -14.04 2.18
C LEU A 208 3.23 -13.27 1.32
N GLY A 209 2.62 -12.21 1.84
CA GLY A 209 1.61 -11.43 1.13
C GLY A 209 0.30 -12.19 0.85
N ALA A 210 -0.63 -11.51 0.18
CA ALA A 210 -1.92 -12.06 -0.26
C ALA A 210 -2.01 -12.03 -1.79
N HIS A 211 -1.58 -13.12 -2.42
CA HIS A 211 -1.46 -13.21 -3.89
C HIS A 211 -2.65 -13.88 -4.58
N LYS A 212 -3.64 -14.36 -3.81
CA LYS A 212 -4.82 -15.04 -4.34
C LYS A 212 -5.96 -14.05 -4.56
N SER A 213 -6.41 -13.94 -5.81
CA SER A 213 -7.60 -13.16 -6.16
C SER A 213 -8.88 -13.83 -5.64
N LEU A 214 -9.87 -13.01 -5.29
CA LEU A 214 -11.21 -13.48 -4.92
C LEU A 214 -12.00 -13.80 -6.19
N SER A 215 -12.69 -14.95 -6.20
CA SER A 215 -13.66 -15.29 -7.25
C SER A 215 -14.94 -14.45 -7.07
N LEU A 216 -15.61 -14.15 -8.18
CA LEU A 216 -16.91 -13.45 -8.16
C LEU A 216 -18.03 -14.38 -7.71
N GLN A 217 -17.83 -15.70 -7.84
CA GLN A 217 -18.79 -16.76 -7.53
C GLN A 217 -20.09 -16.61 -8.33
N VAL A 218 -19.97 -16.23 -9.60
CA VAL A 218 -21.10 -16.06 -10.52
C VAL A 218 -20.99 -16.98 -11.73
N PRO A 219 -22.11 -17.43 -12.33
CA PRO A 219 -22.03 -18.25 -13.54
C PRO A 219 -21.32 -17.51 -14.67
N GLY A 220 -20.44 -18.23 -15.38
CA GLY A 220 -19.66 -17.70 -16.50
C GLY A 220 -18.30 -17.10 -16.13
N GLU A 221 -17.86 -17.19 -14.87
CA GLU A 221 -16.54 -16.68 -14.45
C GLU A 221 -15.34 -17.38 -15.08
N ASP A 222 -15.52 -18.60 -15.59
CA ASP A 222 -14.48 -19.38 -16.28
C ASP A 222 -14.43 -19.13 -17.80
N LEU A 223 -15.26 -18.21 -18.33
CA LEU A 223 -15.29 -17.90 -19.76
C LEU A 223 -13.97 -17.28 -20.23
N THR A 224 -13.55 -17.60 -21.45
CA THR A 224 -12.36 -16.97 -22.05
C THR A 224 -12.53 -15.45 -22.11
N GLY A 225 -11.54 -14.71 -21.62
CA GLY A 225 -11.56 -13.25 -21.53
C GLY A 225 -12.01 -12.70 -20.18
N VAL A 226 -12.42 -13.57 -19.24
CA VAL A 226 -12.49 -13.23 -17.81
C VAL A 226 -11.11 -13.47 -17.20
N ILE A 227 -10.51 -12.42 -16.63
CA ILE A 227 -9.16 -12.46 -16.08
C ILE A 227 -9.21 -11.80 -14.70
N ASP A 228 -8.57 -12.41 -13.71
CA ASP A 228 -8.48 -11.78 -12.40
C ASP A 228 -7.52 -10.57 -12.42
N GLY A 229 -7.84 -9.55 -11.61
CA GLY A 229 -7.14 -8.28 -11.65
C GLY A 229 -5.65 -8.38 -11.31
N LEU A 230 -5.26 -9.27 -10.40
CA LEU A 230 -3.85 -9.42 -10.02
C LEU A 230 -3.05 -10.10 -11.14
N SER A 231 -3.58 -11.14 -11.79
CA SER A 231 -2.93 -11.76 -12.95
C SER A 231 -2.83 -10.80 -14.13
N PHE A 232 -3.87 -10.02 -14.40
CA PHE A 232 -3.86 -9.00 -15.46
C PHE A 232 -2.77 -7.94 -15.21
N LEU A 233 -2.72 -7.37 -14.01
CA LEU A 233 -1.71 -6.38 -13.63
C LEU A 233 -0.30 -6.97 -13.62
N ARG A 234 -0.15 -8.22 -13.16
CA ARG A 234 1.12 -8.93 -13.18
C ARG A 234 1.61 -9.14 -14.61
N ALA A 235 0.74 -9.57 -15.52
CA ALA A 235 1.10 -9.76 -16.92
C ALA A 235 1.55 -8.43 -17.56
N PHE A 236 0.81 -7.35 -17.33
CA PHE A 236 1.20 -6.00 -17.77
C PHE A 236 2.58 -5.59 -17.23
N ASN A 237 2.78 -5.69 -15.91
CA ASN A 237 4.00 -5.22 -15.25
C ASN A 237 5.25 -6.06 -15.57
N THR A 238 5.08 -7.31 -15.99
CA THR A 238 6.17 -8.22 -16.36
C THR A 238 6.38 -8.31 -17.87
N GLY A 239 5.65 -7.51 -18.65
CA GLY A 239 5.74 -7.51 -20.11
C GLY A 239 5.20 -8.80 -20.76
N GLN A 240 4.44 -9.60 -20.03
CA GLN A 240 3.76 -10.77 -20.57
C GLN A 240 2.53 -10.34 -21.40
N PRO A 241 2.08 -11.20 -22.34
CA PRO A 241 0.84 -10.95 -23.07
C PRO A 241 -0.34 -10.74 -22.12
N HIS A 242 -1.00 -9.60 -22.26
CA HIS A 242 -2.18 -9.22 -21.48
C HIS A 242 -3.25 -8.76 -22.47
N PRO A 243 -3.98 -9.69 -23.11
CA PRO A 243 -4.92 -9.35 -24.18
C PRO A 243 -6.04 -8.45 -23.65
N VAL A 244 -6.27 -7.33 -24.33
CA VAL A 244 -7.34 -6.38 -24.02
C VAL A 244 -8.32 -6.30 -25.18
N GLY A 245 -9.61 -6.41 -24.87
CA GLY A 245 -10.68 -6.26 -25.85
C GLY A 245 -11.00 -4.79 -26.15
N LYS A 246 -11.84 -4.52 -27.16
CA LYS A 246 -12.30 -3.16 -27.46
C LYS A 246 -13.13 -2.56 -26.32
N ARG A 247 -13.94 -3.39 -25.65
CA ARG A 247 -14.77 -2.99 -24.50
C ARG A 247 -14.40 -3.85 -23.30
N VAL A 248 -14.08 -3.21 -22.19
CA VAL A 248 -13.61 -3.87 -20.96
C VAL A 248 -14.54 -3.53 -19.81
N ALA A 249 -14.96 -4.55 -19.06
CA ALA A 249 -15.65 -4.40 -17.80
C ALA A 249 -14.69 -4.73 -16.65
N VAL A 250 -14.56 -3.83 -15.69
CA VAL A 250 -13.76 -4.01 -14.46
C VAL A 250 -14.71 -4.04 -13.27
N ILE A 251 -14.57 -5.06 -12.42
CA ILE A 251 -15.44 -5.24 -11.24
C ILE A 251 -14.65 -4.89 -9.98
N GLY A 252 -15.13 -3.91 -9.22
CA GLY A 252 -14.52 -3.49 -7.94
C GLY A 252 -14.35 -1.98 -7.84
N GLY A 253 -14.00 -1.51 -6.63
CA GLY A 253 -13.83 -0.07 -6.36
C GLY A 253 -12.55 0.30 -5.60
N GLY A 254 -11.64 -0.64 -5.41
CA GLY A 254 -10.34 -0.39 -4.78
C GLY A 254 -9.23 -0.06 -5.78
N ASN A 255 -8.02 0.19 -5.29
CA ASN A 255 -6.86 0.54 -6.13
C ASN A 255 -6.57 -0.50 -7.22
N THR A 256 -6.73 -1.81 -6.94
CA THR A 256 -6.58 -2.86 -7.97
C THR A 256 -7.54 -2.68 -9.14
N ALA A 257 -8.79 -2.27 -8.88
CA ALA A 257 -9.78 -2.05 -9.93
C ALA A 257 -9.42 -0.81 -10.77
N LEU A 258 -9.00 0.28 -10.13
CA LEU A 258 -8.55 1.47 -10.86
C LEU A 258 -7.29 1.19 -11.68
N ASP A 259 -6.29 0.54 -11.08
CA ASP A 259 -5.05 0.18 -11.76
C ASP A 259 -5.35 -0.71 -12.97
N ALA A 260 -6.23 -1.70 -12.84
CA ALA A 260 -6.65 -2.55 -13.95
C ALA A 260 -7.41 -1.79 -15.04
N ALA A 261 -8.33 -0.89 -14.66
CA ALA A 261 -9.11 -0.08 -15.61
C ALA A 261 -8.21 0.86 -16.42
N ARG A 262 -7.33 1.60 -15.75
CA ARG A 262 -6.37 2.51 -16.37
C ARG A 262 -5.36 1.75 -17.23
N THR A 263 -4.90 0.59 -16.77
CA THR A 263 -4.02 -0.29 -17.56
C THR A 263 -4.73 -0.78 -18.82
N ALA A 264 -5.98 -1.24 -18.73
CA ALA A 264 -6.75 -1.64 -19.91
C ALA A 264 -6.94 -0.50 -20.92
N TRP A 265 -7.22 0.72 -20.43
CA TRP A 265 -7.31 1.91 -21.27
C TRP A 265 -5.98 2.19 -22.00
N ARG A 266 -4.87 2.21 -21.26
CA ARG A 266 -3.51 2.43 -21.80
C ARG A 266 -3.06 1.32 -22.76
N SER A 267 -3.59 0.11 -22.60
CA SER A 267 -3.36 -1.04 -23.49
C SER A 267 -4.28 -1.05 -24.72
N GLY A 268 -5.05 0.02 -24.97
CA GLY A 268 -5.79 0.22 -26.24
C GLY A 268 -7.26 -0.17 -26.21
N ALA A 269 -7.86 -0.38 -25.03
CA ALA A 269 -9.32 -0.48 -24.93
C ALA A 269 -9.99 0.81 -25.44
N GLN A 270 -11.08 0.68 -26.19
CA GLN A 270 -11.88 1.81 -26.68
C GLN A 270 -12.89 2.29 -25.64
N GLU A 271 -13.42 1.36 -24.84
CA GLU A 271 -14.35 1.64 -23.75
C GLU A 271 -13.95 0.83 -22.52
N VAL A 272 -13.85 1.48 -21.36
CA VAL A 272 -13.58 0.84 -20.07
C VAL A 272 -14.67 1.23 -19.09
N HIS A 273 -15.36 0.23 -18.55
CA HIS A 273 -16.47 0.38 -17.61
C HIS A 273 -16.10 -0.24 -16.27
N LEU A 274 -16.09 0.56 -15.21
CA LEU A 274 -15.86 0.09 -13.85
C LEU A 274 -17.18 0.00 -13.10
N PHE A 275 -17.51 -1.19 -12.62
CA PHE A 275 -18.71 -1.49 -11.86
C PHE A 275 -18.39 -1.64 -10.38
N TYR A 276 -19.06 -0.84 -9.55
CA TYR A 276 -18.91 -0.88 -8.10
C TYR A 276 -20.27 -1.03 -7.42
N ARG A 277 -20.34 -2.00 -6.51
CA ARG A 277 -21.59 -2.38 -5.80
C ARG A 277 -22.07 -1.36 -4.76
N ARG A 278 -21.30 -0.31 -4.49
CA ARG A 278 -21.64 0.79 -3.58
C ARG A 278 -21.54 2.13 -4.31
N THR A 279 -21.76 3.23 -3.60
CA THR A 279 -21.64 4.60 -4.11
C THR A 279 -20.17 5.05 -4.20
N SER A 280 -19.93 6.18 -4.89
CA SER A 280 -18.59 6.72 -5.11
C SER A 280 -17.85 7.11 -3.83
N ASP A 281 -18.57 7.67 -2.85
CA ASP A 281 -18.04 8.08 -1.53
C ASP A 281 -17.56 6.89 -0.69
N LEU A 282 -18.01 5.68 -1.01
CA LEU A 282 -17.60 4.45 -0.34
C LEU A 282 -16.50 3.68 -1.08
N MET A 283 -15.91 4.25 -2.12
CA MET A 283 -14.78 3.64 -2.83
C MET A 283 -13.54 3.62 -1.93
N PRO A 284 -12.87 2.46 -1.74
CA PRO A 284 -11.60 2.39 -1.02
C PRO A 284 -10.42 3.04 -1.74
N ALA A 285 -10.55 3.27 -3.05
CA ALA A 285 -9.50 3.88 -3.83
C ALA A 285 -9.33 5.36 -3.48
N LEU A 286 -8.12 5.88 -3.70
CA LEU A 286 -7.82 7.29 -3.46
C LEU A 286 -8.64 8.19 -4.39
N PRO A 287 -9.24 9.30 -3.90
CA PRO A 287 -10.02 10.20 -4.73
C PRO A 287 -9.25 10.71 -5.97
N SER A 288 -7.97 11.04 -5.80
CA SER A 288 -7.11 11.48 -6.91
C SER A 288 -6.97 10.42 -8.01
N GLU A 289 -6.89 9.14 -7.64
CA GLU A 289 -6.79 8.04 -8.61
C GLU A 289 -8.12 7.80 -9.34
N VAL A 290 -9.25 8.02 -8.65
CA VAL A 290 -10.58 7.98 -9.27
C VAL A 290 -10.71 9.10 -10.30
N ASP A 291 -10.25 10.31 -9.96
CA ASP A 291 -10.29 11.46 -10.85
C ASP A 291 -9.35 11.28 -12.05
N GLU A 292 -8.14 10.75 -11.86
CA GLU A 292 -7.24 10.38 -12.95
C GLU A 292 -7.87 9.34 -13.89
N ALA A 293 -8.52 8.32 -13.35
CA ALA A 293 -9.22 7.32 -14.16
C ALA A 293 -10.39 7.93 -14.97
N ARG A 294 -11.14 8.88 -14.38
CA ARG A 294 -12.19 9.63 -15.10
C ARG A 294 -11.62 10.49 -16.22
N LEU A 295 -10.49 11.17 -15.98
CA LEU A 295 -9.79 11.98 -16.99
C LEU A 295 -9.27 11.11 -18.15
N GLU A 296 -8.86 9.87 -17.88
CA GLU A 296 -8.52 8.88 -18.90
C GLU A 296 -9.77 8.31 -19.64
N GLY A 297 -10.99 8.66 -19.21
CA GLY A 297 -12.23 8.23 -19.88
C GLY A 297 -12.84 6.93 -19.37
N VAL A 298 -12.39 6.42 -18.21
CA VAL A 298 -13.03 5.28 -17.53
C VAL A 298 -14.45 5.68 -17.10
N GLN A 299 -15.43 4.87 -17.48
CA GLN A 299 -16.84 5.09 -17.14
C GLN A 299 -17.19 4.36 -15.84
N PHE A 300 -17.76 5.08 -14.87
CA PHE A 300 -18.09 4.53 -13.55
C PHE A 300 -19.57 4.21 -13.43
N HIS A 301 -19.86 2.99 -12.96
CA HIS A 301 -21.21 2.47 -12.74
C HIS A 301 -21.33 2.07 -11.28
N PHE A 302 -21.97 2.92 -10.49
CA PHE A 302 -22.20 2.68 -9.06
C PHE A 302 -23.48 1.91 -8.82
N LEU A 303 -23.58 1.33 -7.62
CA LEU A 303 -24.73 0.54 -7.20
C LEU A 303 -25.07 -0.59 -8.19
N ALA A 304 -24.02 -1.23 -8.72
CA ALA A 304 -24.13 -2.31 -9.69
C ALA A 304 -23.21 -3.47 -9.28
N MET A 305 -23.77 -4.68 -9.25
CA MET A 305 -22.99 -5.90 -9.04
C MET A 305 -23.23 -6.92 -10.17
N PRO A 306 -22.21 -7.67 -10.61
CA PRO A 306 -22.42 -8.76 -11.56
C PRO A 306 -23.17 -9.91 -10.89
N VAL A 307 -24.13 -10.49 -11.62
CA VAL A 307 -24.83 -11.72 -11.21
C VAL A 307 -24.58 -12.88 -12.16
N ARG A 308 -24.18 -12.60 -13.40
CA ARG A 308 -23.80 -13.60 -14.40
C ARG A 308 -22.95 -12.97 -15.50
N ILE A 309 -21.93 -13.69 -15.94
CA ILE A 309 -21.16 -13.36 -17.15
C ILE A 309 -21.79 -14.13 -18.33
N LEU A 310 -22.08 -13.41 -19.42
CA LEU A 310 -22.78 -13.95 -20.58
C LEU A 310 -21.77 -14.31 -21.69
N GLY A 311 -21.96 -15.47 -22.30
CA GLY A 311 -21.15 -15.98 -23.41
C GLY A 311 -21.25 -17.49 -23.52
N GLU A 312 -20.77 -18.03 -24.64
CA GLU A 312 -20.67 -19.48 -24.88
C GLU A 312 -19.26 -19.99 -24.53
N SER A 313 -18.25 -19.59 -25.29
CA SER A 313 -16.83 -19.93 -25.05
C SER A 313 -15.98 -18.75 -24.59
N ARG A 314 -16.45 -17.53 -24.82
CA ARG A 314 -15.80 -16.27 -24.46
C ARG A 314 -16.81 -15.27 -23.94
N VAL A 315 -16.36 -14.34 -23.11
CA VAL A 315 -17.19 -13.24 -22.60
C VAL A 315 -17.76 -12.40 -23.76
N GLN A 316 -19.07 -12.17 -23.72
CA GLN A 316 -19.83 -11.36 -24.68
C GLN A 316 -20.66 -10.27 -24.00
N GLY A 317 -20.99 -10.44 -22.71
CA GLY A 317 -21.75 -9.46 -21.94
C GLY A 317 -21.74 -9.74 -20.45
N LEU A 318 -22.34 -8.83 -19.69
CA LEU A 318 -22.47 -8.91 -18.24
C LEU A 318 -23.92 -8.66 -17.84
N LEU A 319 -24.50 -9.57 -17.05
CA LEU A 319 -25.78 -9.32 -16.39
C LEU A 319 -25.50 -8.71 -15.02
N LEU A 320 -26.07 -7.53 -14.79
CA LEU A 320 -25.88 -6.73 -13.60
C LEU A 320 -27.18 -6.62 -12.81
N GLN A 321 -27.04 -6.63 -11.49
CA GLN A 321 -28.11 -6.33 -10.54
C GLN A 321 -27.87 -4.95 -9.95
N LYS A 322 -28.90 -4.10 -9.98
CA LYS A 322 -28.88 -2.83 -9.24
C LYS A 322 -28.88 -3.11 -7.75
N THR A 323 -28.11 -2.34 -7.01
CA THR A 323 -28.01 -2.45 -5.55
C THR A 323 -28.53 -1.18 -4.87
N ALA A 324 -28.91 -1.33 -3.61
CA ALA A 324 -29.15 -0.24 -2.67
C ALA A 324 -28.22 -0.42 -1.47
N LEU A 325 -27.97 0.66 -0.74
CA LEU A 325 -27.19 0.60 0.50
C LEU A 325 -28.11 0.17 1.65
N GLY A 326 -27.80 -0.97 2.26
CA GLY A 326 -28.39 -1.44 3.51
C GLY A 326 -27.56 -1.04 4.72
N GLU A 327 -27.75 -1.73 5.84
CA GLU A 327 -27.05 -1.45 7.08
C GLU A 327 -25.53 -1.71 6.99
N PRO A 328 -24.71 -1.06 7.83
CA PRO A 328 -23.28 -1.31 7.91
C PRO A 328 -22.95 -2.78 8.25
N ASP A 329 -21.93 -3.34 7.60
CA ASP A 329 -21.30 -4.60 8.03
C ASP A 329 -20.46 -4.41 9.31
N ALA A 330 -19.82 -5.49 9.78
CA ALA A 330 -18.95 -5.46 10.97
C ALA A 330 -17.76 -4.49 10.83
N ASP A 331 -17.37 -4.14 9.60
CA ASP A 331 -16.33 -3.16 9.31
C ASP A 331 -16.90 -1.73 9.14
N GLY A 332 -18.19 -1.53 9.46
CA GLY A 332 -18.89 -0.25 9.37
C GLY A 332 -19.27 0.16 7.94
N ARG A 333 -19.15 -0.74 6.94
CA ARG A 333 -19.39 -0.41 5.53
C ARG A 333 -20.78 -0.84 5.11
N LEU A 334 -21.56 0.08 4.51
CA LEU A 334 -22.94 -0.18 4.11
C LEU A 334 -23.04 -1.41 3.17
N CYS A 335 -23.89 -2.38 3.53
CA CYS A 335 -24.06 -3.62 2.81
C CYS A 335 -24.80 -3.38 1.47
N PRO A 336 -24.29 -3.85 0.33
CA PRO A 336 -25.01 -3.75 -0.92
C PRO A 336 -26.14 -4.78 -0.97
N LEU A 337 -27.40 -4.33 -0.97
CA LEU A 337 -28.58 -5.18 -1.08
C LEU A 337 -29.12 -5.16 -2.52
N PRO A 338 -29.56 -6.30 -3.07
CA PRO A 338 -30.17 -6.32 -4.40
C PRO A 338 -31.50 -5.57 -4.39
N VAL A 339 -31.70 -4.68 -5.37
CA VAL A 339 -33.01 -4.05 -5.63
C VAL A 339 -33.84 -5.03 -6.45
N LEU A 340 -34.86 -5.64 -5.84
CA LEU A 340 -35.80 -6.49 -6.55
C LEU A 340 -36.64 -5.62 -7.51
N PRO A 341 -36.94 -6.12 -8.72
CA PRO A 341 -37.69 -5.38 -9.74
C PRO A 341 -39.13 -5.06 -9.34
#